data_AF-A0A353FHK6-F1
#
_entry.id   AF-A0A353FHK6-F1
#
_cell.length_a   1.000
_cell.length_b   1.000
_cell.length_c   1.000
_cell.angle_alpha   90.00
_cell.angle_beta   90.00
_cell.angle_gamma   90.00
#
_symmetry.space_group_name_H-M   'P 1'
#
loop_
_entity.id
_entity.type
_entity.pdbx_description
1 polymer ?
#
loop_
_entity_poly.entity_id
_entity_poly.type
_entity_poly.pdbx_seq_one_letter_code
_entity_poly.pdbx_strand_id
1 'polypeptide(L)'
;EFLQKQLEFQTRYRNLRQEYLKWQESWSFCREETLPLAREQRKGSVLAFQEGELDYTAFIQNLREALQTELDAMETQLHYLQARSELEFYLDTNKP
;
A
#
# COMPACT_ATOMS: atom_id res chain seq x y z
N GLU A 1 12.30 38.03 2.93
CA GLU A 1 10.95 37.43 3.00
C GLU A 1 10.59 36.58 1.77
N PHE A 2 10.60 37.10 0.54
CA PHE A 2 10.26 36.32 -0.67
C PHE A 2 11.15 35.08 -0.89
N LEU A 3 12.47 35.23 -0.83
CA LEU A 3 13.42 34.12 -1.01
C LEU A 3 13.23 33.01 0.04
N GLN A 4 12.89 33.40 1.27
CA GLN A 4 12.64 32.45 2.36
C GLN A 4 11.36 31.64 2.11
N LYS A 5 10.26 32.31 1.70
CA LYS A 5 9.02 31.62 1.30
C LYS A 5 9.24 30.65 0.14
N GLN A 6 10.07 31.03 -0.84
CA GLN A 6 10.39 30.17 -1.99
C GLN A 6 11.19 28.92 -1.56
N LEU A 7 12.14 29.08 -0.64
CA LEU A 7 12.94 27.97 -0.10
C LEU A 7 12.08 27.01 0.74
N GLU A 8 11.21 27.56 1.59
CA GLU A 8 10.23 26.81 2.39
C GLU A 8 9.30 26.01 1.47
N PHE A 9 8.81 26.62 0.40
CA PHE A 9 7.97 25.95 -0.60
C PHE A 9 8.67 24.76 -1.25
N GLN A 10 9.87 24.99 -1.80
CA GLN A 10 10.63 23.94 -2.48
C GLN A 10 10.99 22.77 -1.55
N THR A 11 11.33 23.08 -0.30
CA THR A 11 11.66 22.06 0.71
C THR A 11 10.44 21.22 1.05
N ARG A 12 9.29 21.86 1.31
CA ARG A 12 8.06 21.14 1.64
C ARG A 12 7.55 20.32 0.47
N TYR A 13 7.55 20.88 -0.74
CA TYR A 13 7.20 20.16 -1.96
C TYR A 13 8.06 18.91 -2.16
N ARG A 14 9.39 19.04 -1.99
CA ARG A 14 10.32 17.91 -2.13
C ARG A 14 9.98 16.77 -1.18
N ASN A 15 9.72 17.09 0.08
CA ASN A 15 9.40 16.09 1.10
C ASN A 15 8.07 15.39 0.80
N LEU A 16 7.02 16.14 0.45
CA LEU A 16 5.72 15.57 0.09
C LEU A 16 5.80 14.68 -1.16
N ARG A 17 6.57 15.11 -2.16
CA ARG A 17 6.81 14.31 -3.36
C ARG A 17 7.56 13.02 -3.06
N GLN A 18 8.56 13.06 -2.18
CA GLN A 18 9.30 11.85 -1.76
C GLN A 18 8.38 10.86 -1.03
N GLU A 19 7.53 11.34 -0.12
CA GLU A 19 6.59 10.48 0.60
C GLU A 19 5.56 9.86 -0.34
N TYR A 20 5.02 10.65 -1.28
CA TYR A 20 4.14 10.14 -2.33
C TYR A 20 4.79 9.03 -3.16
N LEU A 21 6.01 9.24 -3.65
CA LEU A 21 6.71 8.26 -4.49
C LEU A 21 6.99 6.96 -3.74
N LYS A 22 7.40 7.06 -2.47
CA LYS A 22 7.62 5.90 -1.59
C LYS A 22 6.34 5.06 -1.48
N TRP A 23 5.22 5.67 -1.11
CA TRP A 23 3.97 4.92 -0.97
C TRP A 23 3.39 4.45 -2.29
N GLN A 24 3.63 5.19 -3.38
CA GLN A 24 3.26 4.74 -4.72
C GLN A 24 3.98 3.44 -5.09
N GLU A 25 5.29 3.37 -4.85
CA GLU A 25 6.08 2.18 -5.11
C GLU A 25 5.61 0.99 -4.26
N SER A 26 5.44 1.20 -2.94
CA SER A 26 4.91 0.17 -2.04
C SER A 26 3.54 -0.33 -2.46
N TRP A 27 2.62 0.57 -2.82
CA TRP A 27 1.29 0.18 -3.28
C TRP A 27 1.33 -0.57 -4.62
N SER A 28 2.23 -0.18 -5.53
CA SER A 28 2.42 -0.90 -6.81
C SER A 28 2.86 -2.34 -6.54
N PHE A 29 3.84 -2.53 -5.66
CA PHE A 29 4.31 -3.85 -5.26
C PHE A 29 3.19 -4.69 -4.61
N CYS A 30 2.43 -4.12 -3.69
CA CYS A 30 1.29 -4.84 -3.09
C CYS A 30 0.25 -5.26 -4.13
N ARG A 31 -0.07 -4.36 -5.07
CA ARG A 31 -1.08 -4.60 -6.11
C ARG A 31 -0.65 -5.66 -7.13
N GLU A 32 0.62 -5.64 -7.52
CA GLU A 32 1.15 -6.45 -8.62
C GLU A 32 1.70 -7.80 -8.16
N GLU A 33 2.18 -7.90 -6.91
CA GLU A 33 2.86 -9.09 -6.41
C GLU A 33 2.11 -9.73 -5.23
N THR A 34 1.96 -9.00 -4.11
CA THR A 34 1.52 -9.63 -2.85
C THR A 34 0.03 -9.98 -2.86
N LEU A 35 -0.84 -9.12 -3.41
CA LEU A 35 -2.27 -9.39 -3.50
C LEU A 35 -2.59 -10.56 -4.44
N PRO A 36 -2.01 -10.65 -5.66
CA PRO A 36 -2.15 -11.86 -6.48
C PRO A 36 -1.68 -13.12 -5.76
N LEU A 37 -0.52 -13.08 -5.10
CA LEU A 37 0.00 -14.22 -4.36
C LEU A 37 -0.95 -14.66 -3.23
N ALA A 38 -1.42 -13.74 -2.40
CA ALA A 38 -2.37 -14.05 -1.32
C ALA A 38 -3.66 -14.68 -1.84
N ARG A 39 -4.16 -14.22 -3.00
CA ARG A 39 -5.34 -14.82 -3.64
C ARG A 39 -5.09 -16.25 -4.10
N GLU A 40 -3.93 -16.53 -4.70
CA GLU A 40 -3.58 -17.88 -5.12
C GLU A 40 -3.31 -18.81 -3.93
N GLN A 41 -2.63 -18.34 -2.89
CA GLN A 41 -2.44 -19.08 -1.63
C GLN A 41 -3.78 -19.45 -0.99
N ARG A 42 -4.73 -18.52 -0.96
CA ARG A 42 -6.09 -18.79 -0.46
C ARG A 42 -6.79 -19.86 -1.28
N LYS A 43 -6.76 -19.76 -2.62
CA LYS A 43 -7.37 -20.76 -3.52
C LYS A 43 -6.74 -22.15 -3.34
N GLY A 44 -5.41 -22.22 -3.33
CA GLY A 44 -4.66 -23.46 -3.14
C GLY A 44 -4.96 -24.11 -1.79
N SER A 45 -5.03 -23.31 -0.72
CA SER A 45 -5.36 -23.81 0.62
C SER A 45 -6.78 -24.36 0.71
N VAL A 46 -7.75 -23.73 0.05
CA VAL A 46 -9.12 -24.26 -0.04
C VAL A 46 -9.16 -25.60 -0.78
N LEU A 47 -8.44 -25.71 -1.90
CA LEU A 47 -8.38 -26.95 -2.67
C LEU A 47 -7.73 -28.09 -1.88
N ALA A 48 -6.54 -27.87 -1.32
CA ALA A 48 -5.82 -28.89 -0.57
C ALA A 48 -6.57 -29.34 0.69
N PHE A 49 -7.33 -28.44 1.35
CA PHE A 49 -8.23 -28.83 2.43
C PHE A 49 -9.40 -29.71 1.94
N GLN A 50 -10.02 -29.36 0.80
CA GLN A 50 -11.10 -30.15 0.20
C GLN A 50 -10.65 -31.55 -0.23
N GLU A 51 -9.40 -31.68 -0.66
CA GLU A 51 -8.78 -32.96 -1.04
C GLU A 51 -8.25 -33.75 0.17
N GLY A 52 -8.29 -33.17 1.37
CA GLY A 52 -7.82 -33.80 2.61
C GLY A 52 -6.30 -33.81 2.77
N GLU A 53 -5.57 -33.06 1.94
CA GLU A 53 -4.10 -32.90 2.03
C GLU A 53 -3.72 -31.96 3.19
N LEU A 54 -4.52 -30.91 3.43
CA LEU A 54 -4.36 -30.02 4.58
C LEU A 54 -5.33 -30.39 5.70
N ASP A 55 -4.81 -30.44 6.93
CA ASP A 55 -5.66 -30.49 8.12
C ASP A 55 -6.33 -29.13 8.38
N TYR A 56 -7.35 -29.14 9.24
CA TYR A 56 -8.13 -27.96 9.58
C TYR A 56 -7.29 -26.83 10.19
N THR A 57 -6.26 -27.15 10.98
CA THR A 57 -5.43 -26.14 11.65
C THR A 57 -4.53 -25.44 10.63
N ALA A 58 -3.86 -26.21 9.78
CA ALA A 58 -3.05 -25.69 8.69
C ALA A 58 -3.88 -24.85 7.71
N PHE A 59 -5.09 -25.29 7.38
CA PHE A 59 -6.01 -24.54 6.54
C PHE A 59 -6.34 -23.15 7.13
N ILE A 60 -6.75 -23.09 8.40
CA ILE A 60 -7.09 -21.81 9.05
C ILE A 60 -5.86 -20.90 9.18
N GLN A 61 -4.68 -21.46 9.41
CA GLN A 61 -3.44 -20.68 9.45
C GLN A 61 -3.14 -20.05 8.07
N ASN A 62 -3.18 -20.83 6.99
CA ASN A 62 -2.94 -20.31 5.65
C ASN A 62 -3.95 -19.22 5.25
N LEU A 63 -5.23 -19.40 5.62
CA LEU A 63 -6.25 -18.38 5.38
C LEU A 63 -5.96 -17.08 6.15
N ARG A 64 -5.48 -17.18 7.39
CA ARG A 64 -5.11 -16.02 8.21
C ARG A 64 -3.94 -15.27 7.60
N GLU A 65 -2.93 -15.97 7.12
CA GLU A 65 -1.74 -15.37 6.48
C GLU A 65 -2.12 -14.62 5.19
N ALA A 66 -2.96 -15.22 4.35
CA ALA A 66 -3.48 -14.55 3.16
C ALA A 66 -4.32 -13.31 3.51
N LEU A 67 -5.20 -13.40 4.51
CA LEU A 67 -6.00 -12.26 4.97
C LEU A 67 -5.14 -11.13 5.55
N GLN A 68 -4.11 -11.46 6.33
CA GLN A 68 -3.19 -10.45 6.86
C GLN A 68 -2.48 -9.72 5.72
N THR A 69 -2.03 -10.44 4.69
CA THR A 69 -1.43 -9.84 3.49
C THR A 69 -2.40 -8.88 2.78
N GLU A 70 -3.69 -9.23 2.69
CA GLU A 70 -4.71 -8.34 2.13
C GLU A 70 -4.91 -7.07 2.99
N LEU A 71 -4.93 -7.20 4.32
CA LEU A 71 -5.05 -6.06 5.24
C LEU A 71 -3.85 -5.11 5.16
N ASP A 72 -2.63 -5.65 5.12
CA ASP A 72 -1.39 -4.87 5.01
C ASP A 72 -1.35 -4.09 3.68
N ALA A 73 -1.84 -4.71 2.61
CA ALA A 73 -1.98 -4.04 1.32
C ALA A 73 -3.02 -2.91 1.36
N MET A 74 -4.14 -3.09 2.07
CA MET A 74 -5.13 -2.03 2.26
C MET A 74 -4.58 -0.85 3.07
N GLU A 75 -3.78 -1.11 4.10
CA GLU A 75 -3.09 -0.06 4.86
C GLU A 75 -2.09 0.70 3.98
N THR A 76 -1.30 -0.02 3.18
CA THR A 76 -0.37 0.58 2.22
C THR A 76 -1.11 1.45 1.19
N GLN A 77 -2.28 1.01 0.71
CA GLN A 77 -3.13 1.79 -0.18
C GLN A 77 -3.61 3.09 0.48
N LEU A 78 -4.02 3.01 1.75
CA LEU A 78 -4.46 4.17 2.51
C LEU A 78 -3.35 5.22 2.60
N HIS A 79 -2.13 4.80 2.94
CA HIS A 79 -0.98 5.71 2.99
C HIS A 79 -0.66 6.33 1.63
N TYR A 80 -0.74 5.56 0.55
CA TYR A 80 -0.58 6.09 -0.80
C TYR A 80 -1.62 7.17 -1.13
N LEU A 81 -2.90 6.93 -0.83
CA LEU A 81 -3.97 7.89 -1.08
C LEU A 81 -3.84 9.15 -0.22
N GLN A 82 -3.40 9.00 1.02
CA GLN A 82 -3.11 10.13 1.92
C GLN A 82 -1.95 10.98 1.38
N ALA A 83 -0.82 10.36 1.06
CA ALA A 83 0.36 11.07 0.53
C ALA A 83 0.05 11.77 -0.80
N ARG A 84 -0.74 11.15 -1.67
CA ARG A 84 -1.23 11.78 -2.91
C ARG A 84 -2.08 13.01 -2.61
N SER A 85 -3.05 12.88 -1.71
CA SER A 85 -3.97 13.97 -1.36
C SER A 85 -3.24 15.15 -0.71
N GLU A 86 -2.25 14.88 0.14
CA GLU A 86 -1.42 15.93 0.76
C GLU A 86 -0.58 16.69 -0.29
N LEU A 87 0.01 15.97 -1.24
CA LEU A 87 0.78 16.58 -2.33
C LEU A 87 -0.12 17.42 -3.25
N GLU A 88 -1.28 16.89 -3.64
CA GLU A 88 -2.27 17.60 -4.46
C GLU A 88 -2.76 18.87 -3.76
N PHE A 89 -3.16 18.76 -2.49
CA PHE A 89 -3.60 19.90 -1.69
C PHE A 89 -2.51 20.98 -1.59
N TYR A 90 -1.25 20.58 -1.36
CA TYR A 90 -0.14 21.51 -1.25
C TYR A 90 0.14 22.24 -2.57
N LEU A 91 0.05 21.53 -3.70
CA LEU A 91 0.21 22.13 -5.02
C LEU A 91 -0.94 23.09 -5.37
N ASP A 92 -2.18 22.73 -5.02
CA ASP A 92 -3.36 23.54 -5.29
C ASP A 92 -3.40 24.83 -4.47
N THR A 93 -3.04 24.77 -3.18
CA THR A 93 -3.03 25.94 -2.27
C THR A 93 -1.88 26.91 -2.52
N ASN A 94 -0.84 26.49 -3.24
CA ASN A 94 0.33 27.31 -3.56
C ASN A 94 0.42 27.63 -5.07
N LYS A 95 -0.69 27.53 -5.80
CA LYS A 95 -0.79 28.07 -7.17
C LYS A 95 -0.58 29.60 -7.13
N PRO A 96 0.23 30.17 -8.05
CA PRO A 96 0.46 31.61 -8.12
C PRO A 96 -0.79 32.39 -8.51
#